data_AF-A0A3M7SVQ6-F1
#
_entry.id   AF-A0A3M7SVQ6-F1
#
_cell.length_a   1.000
_cell.length_b   1.000
_cell.length_c   1.000
_cell.angle_alpha   90.00
_cell.angle_beta   90.00
_cell.angle_gamma   90.00
#
_symmetry.space_group_name_H-M   'P 1'
#
loop_
_entity.id
_entity.type
_entity.pdbx_description
1 polymer ?
#
loop_
_entity_poly.entity_id
_entity_poly.type
_entity_poly.pdbx_seq_one_letter_code
_entity_poly.pdbx_strand_id
1 'polypeptide(L)'
;MTSSFNYRQEGNKIFQSINSILRPLIFVSRLNEAQKLYNHALAEARDNVDFSSACKNLFIVSYKFQKFYSTREFNVQKIDFYCEMAQKYASDALEYGINEQSYEWLAKIKLNAKEAFSFYYESILSQSYEKRIKALIKVLKSSTKEICALIQYRICECYFRLSGQLMNSNFVEKALATNYECDYHYEESLKFSKDNYKMTQTLEELKNDYILQRFTLEGLKSKNIGHNLLHDCINNHEDLNLEQIWDIVDWFRDAIDKLKGKDVESEAELSSDIAYVYDEILKIKDKAKSYYQLSWHLADSLRPKIFTRLKWYQRCAQAIERYQQEKLEQERQSYEAQREQVFGQIKDDIEKLRNKAKDGYYDFLPFIYSNYPPKNPKHTFSGNLNPTNLKKSIQTAIYHYHPDKNSSALYGNAWFFTADEITKILTNFYEKLKDT
;
A
#
# COMPACT_ATOMS: atom_id res chain seq x y z
N MET A 1 47.66 14.15 -51.48
CA MET A 1 46.88 14.17 -50.21
C MET A 1 45.57 13.46 -50.48
N THR A 2 45.30 12.36 -49.80
CA THR A 2 44.03 11.62 -49.91
C THR A 2 42.96 12.41 -49.16
N SER A 3 41.84 12.74 -49.82
CA SER A 3 40.77 13.53 -49.18
C SER A 3 39.92 12.67 -48.22
N SER A 4 39.28 13.31 -47.24
CA SER A 4 38.31 12.65 -46.33
C SER A 4 37.29 11.79 -47.10
N PHE A 5 36.77 12.30 -48.21
CA PHE A 5 35.85 11.58 -49.11
C PHE A 5 36.41 10.23 -49.57
N ASN A 6 37.67 10.16 -50.01
CA ASN A 6 38.27 8.93 -50.53
C ASN A 6 38.34 7.86 -49.44
N TYR A 7 38.79 8.21 -48.24
CA TYR A 7 38.80 7.29 -47.10
C TYR A 7 37.40 6.81 -46.72
N ARG A 8 36.38 7.68 -46.77
CA ARG A 8 34.98 7.26 -46.56
C ARG A 8 34.52 6.27 -47.62
N GLN A 9 34.84 6.48 -48.89
CA GLN A 9 34.46 5.55 -49.96
C GLN A 9 35.13 4.18 -49.82
N GLU A 10 36.42 4.14 -49.48
CA GLU A 10 37.12 2.89 -49.20
C GLU A 10 36.54 2.16 -47.99
N GLY A 11 36.28 2.89 -46.89
CA GLY A 11 35.63 2.32 -45.71
C GLY A 11 34.23 1.79 -46.02
N ASN A 12 33.46 2.49 -46.86
CA ASN A 12 32.12 2.06 -47.28
C ASN A 12 32.17 0.73 -48.06
N LYS A 13 33.15 0.55 -48.95
CA LYS A 13 33.32 -0.71 -49.71
C LYS A 13 33.55 -1.88 -48.75
N ILE A 14 34.43 -1.71 -47.77
CA ILE A 14 34.68 -2.74 -46.76
C ILE A 14 33.43 -2.98 -45.91
N PHE A 15 32.78 -1.92 -45.44
CA PHE A 15 31.57 -2.02 -44.62
C PHE A 15 30.42 -2.73 -45.33
N GLN A 16 30.20 -2.47 -46.61
CA GLN A 16 29.18 -3.15 -47.43
C GLN A 16 29.45 -4.64 -47.60
N SER A 17 30.71 -5.07 -47.53
CA SER A 17 31.07 -6.49 -47.57
C SER A 17 30.69 -7.28 -46.30
N ILE A 18 30.26 -6.58 -45.24
CA ILE A 18 29.95 -7.17 -43.93
C ILE A 18 28.51 -7.68 -43.92
N ASN A 19 28.36 -9.01 -43.84
CA ASN A 19 27.05 -9.67 -43.74
C ASN A 19 27.00 -10.63 -42.53
N SER A 20 25.79 -11.12 -42.22
CA SER A 20 25.53 -11.97 -41.05
C SER A 20 26.18 -13.36 -41.14
N ILE A 21 26.52 -13.83 -42.35
CA ILE A 21 27.08 -15.17 -42.62
C ILE A 21 28.57 -15.23 -42.25
N LEU A 22 29.27 -14.08 -42.22
CA LEU A 22 30.69 -14.04 -41.88
C LEU A 22 30.97 -14.60 -40.48
N ARG A 23 32.05 -15.38 -40.35
CA ARG A 23 32.55 -15.85 -39.05
C ARG A 23 32.86 -14.66 -38.12
N PRO A 24 32.65 -14.77 -36.79
CA PRO A 24 32.86 -13.70 -35.81
C PRO A 24 34.18 -12.93 -35.98
N LEU A 25 35.29 -13.65 -36.14
CA LEU A 25 36.62 -13.06 -36.30
C LEU A 25 36.73 -12.19 -37.57
N ILE A 26 36.22 -12.68 -38.70
CA ILE A 26 36.24 -11.97 -39.99
C ILE A 26 35.31 -10.76 -39.92
N PHE A 27 34.14 -10.92 -39.29
CA PHE A 27 33.18 -9.83 -39.09
C PHE A 27 33.80 -8.67 -38.31
N VAL A 28 34.43 -8.98 -37.17
CA VAL A 28 35.12 -7.98 -36.32
C VAL A 28 36.32 -7.37 -37.04
N SER A 29 37.11 -8.18 -37.75
CA SER A 29 38.27 -7.70 -38.52
C SER A 29 37.86 -6.67 -39.58
N ARG A 30 36.80 -6.94 -40.36
CA ARG A 30 36.29 -6.00 -41.37
C ARG A 30 35.69 -4.74 -40.77
N LEU A 31 34.99 -4.85 -39.63
CA LEU A 31 34.50 -3.65 -38.94
C LEU A 31 35.64 -2.78 -38.43
N ASN A 32 36.71 -3.37 -37.89
CA ASN A 32 37.90 -2.63 -37.46
C ASN A 32 38.60 -1.94 -38.64
N GLU A 33 38.69 -2.61 -39.79
CA GLU A 33 39.28 -2.04 -41.00
C GLU A 33 38.46 -0.84 -41.52
N ALA A 34 37.13 -0.98 -41.62
CA ALA A 34 36.25 0.14 -41.97
C ALA A 34 36.36 1.29 -40.96
N GLN A 35 36.39 0.99 -39.66
CA GLN A 35 36.54 2.00 -38.61
C GLN A 35 37.86 2.77 -38.71
N LYS A 36 38.98 2.09 -39.01
CA LYS A 36 40.29 2.75 -39.24
C LYS A 36 40.21 3.75 -40.38
N LEU A 37 39.62 3.37 -41.51
CA LEU A 37 39.45 4.26 -42.66
C LEU A 37 38.55 5.44 -42.32
N TYR A 38 37.47 5.25 -41.57
CA TYR A 38 36.61 6.36 -41.15
C TYR A 38 37.30 7.30 -40.13
N ASN A 39 38.18 6.78 -39.27
CA ASN A 39 39.02 7.62 -38.40
C ASN A 39 40.01 8.46 -39.21
N HIS A 40 40.64 7.88 -40.25
CA HIS A 40 41.47 8.66 -41.18
C HIS A 40 40.64 9.71 -41.93
N ALA A 41 39.43 9.37 -42.37
CA ALA A 41 38.52 10.33 -42.99
C ALA A 41 38.17 11.50 -42.05
N LEU A 42 37.96 11.22 -40.77
CA LEU A 42 37.67 12.23 -39.76
C LEU A 42 38.88 13.16 -39.54
N ALA A 43 40.10 12.61 -39.47
CA ALA A 43 41.33 13.37 -39.30
C ALA A 43 41.65 14.27 -40.51
N GLU A 44 41.24 13.87 -41.71
CA GLU A 44 41.46 14.62 -42.96
C GLU A 44 40.26 15.51 -43.35
N ALA A 45 39.23 15.61 -42.50
CA ALA A 45 38.07 16.45 -42.76
C ALA A 45 38.46 17.94 -42.73
N ARG A 46 38.07 18.69 -43.76
CA ARG A 46 38.44 20.12 -43.93
C ARG A 46 37.29 21.08 -43.69
N ASP A 47 36.07 20.57 -43.71
CA ASP A 47 34.85 21.33 -43.49
C ASP A 47 33.86 20.51 -42.66
N ASN A 48 32.76 21.18 -42.28
CA ASN A 48 31.70 20.60 -41.48
C ASN A 48 30.94 19.48 -42.22
N VAL A 49 30.87 19.52 -43.55
CA VAL A 49 30.20 18.49 -44.37
C VAL A 49 30.99 17.17 -44.31
N ASP A 50 32.31 17.24 -44.51
CA ASP A 50 33.21 16.10 -44.43
C ASP A 50 33.30 15.56 -43.01
N PHE A 51 33.41 16.44 -42.01
CA PHE A 51 33.45 16.05 -40.59
C PHE A 51 32.18 15.32 -40.17
N SER A 52 31.00 15.92 -40.40
CA SER A 52 29.71 15.32 -40.08
C SER A 52 29.47 14.00 -40.81
N SER A 53 29.93 13.89 -42.06
CA SER A 53 29.86 12.65 -42.84
C SER A 53 30.77 11.54 -42.32
N ALA A 54 31.98 11.87 -41.87
CA ALA A 54 32.89 10.91 -41.25
C ALA A 54 32.34 10.43 -39.89
N CYS A 55 31.83 11.35 -39.06
CA CYS A 55 31.15 11.02 -37.81
C CYS A 55 29.93 10.11 -38.04
N LYS A 56 29.09 10.36 -39.04
CA LYS A 56 27.97 9.45 -39.39
C LYS A 56 28.47 8.03 -39.69
N ASN A 57 29.55 7.88 -40.44
CA ASN A 57 30.11 6.57 -40.78
C ASN A 57 30.67 5.85 -39.53
N LEU A 58 31.35 6.59 -38.64
CA LEU A 58 31.81 6.06 -37.35
C LEU A 58 30.65 5.71 -36.41
N PHE A 59 29.56 6.47 -36.40
CA PHE A 59 28.34 6.12 -35.69
C PHE A 59 27.78 4.78 -36.18
N ILE A 60 27.62 4.61 -37.50
CA ILE A 60 27.08 3.38 -38.09
C ILE A 60 27.96 2.17 -37.77
N VAL A 61 29.29 2.31 -37.85
CA VAL A 61 30.20 1.19 -37.56
C VAL A 61 30.17 0.82 -36.07
N SER A 62 30.14 1.81 -35.17
CA SER A 62 30.01 1.60 -33.73
C SER A 62 28.68 0.92 -33.38
N TYR A 63 27.57 1.36 -33.98
CA TYR A 63 26.28 0.69 -33.80
C TYR A 63 26.30 -0.76 -34.30
N LYS A 64 26.99 -1.04 -35.40
CA LYS A 64 27.15 -2.42 -35.91
C LYS A 64 27.96 -3.30 -34.96
N PHE A 65 29.02 -2.77 -34.36
CA PHE A 65 29.77 -3.46 -33.30
C PHE A 65 28.89 -3.74 -32.08
N GLN A 66 28.13 -2.74 -31.62
CA GLN A 66 27.20 -2.90 -30.51
C GLN A 66 26.19 -4.03 -30.78
N LYS A 67 25.57 -4.05 -31.98
CA LYS A 67 24.67 -5.14 -32.39
C LYS A 67 25.34 -6.51 -32.33
N PHE A 68 26.55 -6.60 -32.87
CA PHE A 68 27.32 -7.84 -32.89
C PHE A 68 27.59 -8.37 -31.47
N TYR A 69 28.10 -7.52 -30.58
CA TYR A 69 28.38 -7.93 -29.20
C TYR A 69 27.12 -8.12 -28.37
N SER A 70 25.95 -7.66 -28.81
CA SER A 70 24.68 -7.94 -28.11
C SER A 70 24.01 -9.23 -28.58
N THR A 71 24.29 -9.69 -29.81
CA THR A 71 23.54 -10.81 -30.44
C THR A 71 24.36 -12.05 -30.74
N ARG A 72 25.67 -11.91 -30.98
CA ARG A 72 26.53 -13.01 -31.45
C ARG A 72 27.64 -13.38 -30.47
N GLU A 73 28.18 -12.40 -29.74
CA GLU A 73 29.32 -12.55 -28.84
C GLU A 73 29.04 -11.74 -27.56
N PHE A 74 28.00 -12.12 -26.80
CA PHE A 74 27.49 -11.33 -25.67
C PHE A 74 28.62 -10.80 -24.76
N ASN A 75 28.84 -9.49 -24.77
CA ASN A 75 29.89 -8.85 -23.99
C ASN A 75 29.47 -7.43 -23.54
N VAL A 76 28.97 -7.32 -22.32
CA VAL A 76 28.43 -6.06 -21.76
C VAL A 76 29.41 -4.90 -21.84
N GLN A 77 30.69 -5.11 -21.50
CA GLN A 77 31.68 -4.03 -21.51
C GLN A 77 31.87 -3.46 -22.92
N LYS A 78 31.90 -4.33 -23.93
CA LYS A 78 31.98 -3.90 -25.33
C LYS A 78 30.68 -3.27 -25.81
N ILE A 79 29.52 -3.81 -25.41
CA ILE A 79 28.22 -3.22 -25.72
C ILE A 79 28.14 -1.77 -25.20
N ASP A 80 28.50 -1.55 -23.93
CA ASP A 80 28.54 -0.22 -23.30
C ASP A 80 29.48 0.73 -24.06
N PHE A 81 30.70 0.27 -24.34
CA PHE A 81 31.72 1.05 -25.06
C PHE A 81 31.22 1.48 -26.46
N TYR A 82 30.71 0.54 -27.25
CA TYR A 82 30.26 0.85 -28.60
C TYR A 82 28.95 1.64 -28.63
N CYS A 83 28.09 1.54 -27.61
CA CYS A 83 26.93 2.41 -27.47
C CYS A 83 27.36 3.86 -27.19
N GLU A 84 28.26 4.07 -26.22
CA GLU A 84 28.82 5.39 -25.91
C GLU A 84 29.44 6.03 -27.17
N MET A 85 30.27 5.28 -27.89
CA MET A 85 30.89 5.74 -29.13
C MET A 85 29.85 6.04 -30.22
N ALA A 86 28.83 5.20 -30.37
CA ALA A 86 27.76 5.44 -31.33
C ALA A 86 27.01 6.75 -31.01
N GLN A 87 26.62 6.96 -29.76
CA GLN A 87 25.92 8.18 -29.36
C GLN A 87 26.80 9.43 -29.53
N LYS A 88 28.08 9.33 -29.16
CA LYS A 88 29.07 10.41 -29.38
C LYS A 88 29.12 10.83 -30.84
N TYR A 89 29.38 9.90 -31.74
CA TYR A 89 29.51 10.21 -33.16
C TYR A 89 28.19 10.62 -33.81
N ALA A 90 27.05 10.15 -33.31
CA ALA A 90 25.76 10.65 -33.75
C ALA A 90 25.55 12.11 -33.34
N SER A 91 25.95 12.47 -32.11
CA SER A 91 25.92 13.85 -31.62
C SER A 91 26.83 14.75 -32.46
N ASP A 92 28.09 14.36 -32.66
CA ASP A 92 29.05 15.10 -33.48
C ASP A 92 28.55 15.23 -34.94
N ALA A 93 27.96 14.17 -35.51
CA ALA A 93 27.41 14.24 -36.87
C ALA A 93 26.26 15.25 -37.00
N LEU A 94 25.40 15.35 -35.98
CA LEU A 94 24.26 16.27 -35.97
C LEU A 94 24.68 17.71 -35.70
N GLU A 95 25.59 17.94 -34.75
CA GLU A 95 26.07 19.27 -34.38
C GLU A 95 26.76 19.97 -35.56
N TYR A 96 27.73 19.29 -36.18
CA TYR A 96 28.47 19.85 -37.31
C TYR A 96 27.67 19.76 -38.63
N GLY A 97 26.63 18.92 -38.69
CA GLY A 97 25.78 18.78 -39.87
C GLY A 97 24.61 19.76 -39.94
N ILE A 98 24.23 20.43 -38.85
CA ILE A 98 22.91 21.08 -38.73
C ILE A 98 22.62 22.16 -39.80
N ASN A 99 23.63 22.90 -40.23
CA ASN A 99 23.51 23.98 -41.23
C ASN A 99 23.96 23.57 -42.64
N GLU A 100 24.61 22.42 -42.76
CA GLU A 100 25.36 22.03 -43.97
C GLU A 100 24.76 20.80 -44.66
N GLN A 101 24.05 19.96 -43.90
CA GLN A 101 23.42 18.73 -44.37
C GLN A 101 21.92 18.93 -44.56
N SER A 102 21.30 18.12 -45.42
CA SER A 102 19.85 18.18 -45.63
C SER A 102 19.06 17.75 -44.39
N TYR A 103 17.85 18.27 -44.26
CA TYR A 103 16.93 17.87 -43.20
C TYR A 103 16.70 16.35 -43.14
N GLU A 104 16.52 15.70 -44.29
CA GLU A 104 16.32 14.25 -44.38
C GLU A 104 17.54 13.47 -43.86
N TRP A 105 18.75 13.96 -44.15
CA TRP A 105 19.98 13.36 -43.67
C TRP A 105 20.08 13.44 -42.15
N LEU A 106 19.79 14.59 -41.56
CA LEU A 106 19.78 14.80 -40.11
C LEU A 106 18.70 13.94 -39.44
N ALA A 107 17.49 13.92 -40.00
CA ALA A 107 16.38 13.11 -39.49
C ALA A 107 16.72 11.61 -39.44
N LYS A 108 17.40 11.10 -40.48
CA LYS A 108 17.85 9.70 -40.51
C LYS A 108 18.88 9.38 -39.43
N ILE A 109 19.79 10.29 -39.13
CA ILE A 109 20.76 10.08 -38.04
C ILE A 109 20.06 10.08 -36.69
N LYS A 110 19.16 11.02 -36.44
CA LYS A 110 18.35 11.06 -35.20
C LYS A 110 17.58 9.74 -35.00
N LEU A 111 16.91 9.26 -36.04
CA LEU A 111 16.17 7.99 -36.00
C LEU A 111 17.11 6.82 -35.66
N ASN A 112 18.22 6.68 -36.38
CA ASN A 112 19.17 5.60 -36.14
C ASN A 112 19.81 5.69 -34.75
N ALA A 113 20.09 6.89 -34.24
CA ALA A 113 20.65 7.09 -32.90
C ALA A 113 19.67 6.61 -31.82
N LYS A 114 18.38 6.90 -32.01
CA LYS A 114 17.29 6.40 -31.17
C LYS A 114 17.19 4.88 -31.23
N GLU A 115 17.22 4.28 -32.41
CA GLU A 115 17.24 2.82 -32.56
C GLU A 115 18.48 2.17 -31.92
N ALA A 116 19.63 2.85 -31.99
CA ALA A 116 20.86 2.37 -31.37
C ALA A 116 20.78 2.38 -29.84
N PHE A 117 20.22 3.44 -29.28
CA PHE A 117 19.96 3.51 -27.86
C PHE A 117 18.87 2.51 -27.41
N SER A 118 17.76 2.39 -28.14
CA SER A 118 16.72 1.40 -27.80
C SER A 118 17.29 -0.02 -27.77
N PHE A 119 18.07 -0.39 -28.78
CA PHE A 119 18.72 -1.69 -28.82
C PHE A 119 19.73 -1.89 -27.68
N TYR A 120 20.45 -0.82 -27.29
CA TYR A 120 21.32 -0.85 -26.11
C TYR A 120 20.52 -1.12 -24.83
N TYR A 121 19.45 -0.36 -24.61
CA TYR A 121 18.63 -0.48 -23.42
C TYR A 121 18.06 -1.89 -23.25
N GLU A 122 17.54 -2.49 -24.34
CA GLU A 122 17.08 -3.88 -24.36
C GLU A 122 18.19 -4.86 -23.91
N SER A 123 19.43 -4.66 -24.36
CA SER A 123 20.56 -5.54 -24.02
C SER A 123 20.96 -5.50 -22.54
N ILE A 124 20.60 -4.44 -21.81
CA ILE A 124 20.90 -4.29 -20.38
C ILE A 124 19.69 -4.55 -19.47
N LEU A 125 18.51 -4.89 -20.03
CA LEU A 125 17.29 -5.19 -19.27
C LEU A 125 17.37 -6.43 -18.38
N SER A 126 18.37 -7.29 -18.54
CA SER A 126 18.59 -8.43 -17.64
C SER A 126 19.41 -8.08 -16.40
N GLN A 127 20.07 -6.92 -16.37
CA GLN A 127 20.93 -6.52 -15.28
C GLN A 127 20.13 -5.95 -14.08
N SER A 128 20.76 -5.82 -12.91
CA SER A 128 20.15 -5.11 -11.79
C SER A 128 19.96 -3.62 -12.11
N TYR A 129 19.02 -2.96 -11.44
CA TYR A 129 18.76 -1.54 -11.67
C TYR A 129 19.99 -0.67 -11.42
N GLU A 130 20.81 -0.98 -10.42
CA GLU A 130 22.05 -0.24 -10.14
C GLU A 130 23.06 -0.36 -11.28
N LYS A 131 23.18 -1.55 -11.88
CA LYS A 131 24.06 -1.75 -13.04
C LYS A 131 23.52 -1.00 -14.25
N ARG A 132 22.20 -1.02 -14.48
CA ARG A 132 21.56 -0.26 -15.56
C ARG A 132 21.78 1.25 -15.39
N ILE A 133 21.60 1.79 -14.19
CA ILE A 133 21.82 3.21 -13.88
C ILE A 133 23.26 3.61 -14.22
N LYS A 134 24.26 2.83 -13.74
CA LYS A 134 25.67 3.10 -14.05
C LYS A 134 25.96 3.08 -15.55
N ALA A 135 25.38 2.11 -16.27
CA ALA A 135 25.55 1.96 -17.70
C ALA A 135 24.92 3.14 -18.48
N LEU A 136 23.71 3.55 -18.09
CA LEU A 136 22.99 4.70 -18.66
C LEU A 136 23.71 6.04 -18.41
N ILE A 137 24.22 6.28 -17.19
CA ILE A 137 24.99 7.49 -16.85
C ILE A 137 26.24 7.62 -17.74
N LYS A 138 26.89 6.49 -18.08
CA LYS A 138 28.05 6.49 -18.97
C LYS A 138 27.68 6.97 -20.38
N VAL A 139 26.58 6.48 -20.94
CA VAL A 139 26.11 6.86 -22.28
C VAL A 139 25.54 8.29 -22.33
N LEU A 140 24.95 8.76 -21.22
CA LEU A 140 24.35 10.10 -21.11
C LEU A 140 25.31 11.22 -21.54
N LYS A 141 26.58 11.15 -21.13
CA LYS A 141 27.57 12.22 -21.35
C LYS A 141 27.89 12.50 -22.81
N SER A 142 27.62 11.55 -23.70
CA SER A 142 27.98 11.62 -25.11
C SER A 142 26.76 11.64 -26.03
N SER A 143 25.56 11.87 -25.47
CA SER A 143 24.31 11.74 -26.20
C SER A 143 23.76 13.10 -26.66
N THR A 144 22.96 13.07 -27.72
CA THR A 144 22.21 14.26 -28.19
C THR A 144 21.14 14.65 -27.16
N LYS A 145 20.64 15.89 -27.20
CA LYS A 145 19.56 16.36 -26.31
C LYS A 145 18.35 15.41 -26.28
N GLU A 146 17.89 14.97 -27.45
CA GLU A 146 16.74 14.05 -27.59
C GLU A 146 17.01 12.69 -26.92
N ILE A 147 18.21 12.16 -27.07
CA ILE A 147 18.61 10.89 -26.44
C ILE A 147 18.87 11.07 -24.95
N CYS A 148 19.45 12.20 -24.52
CA CYS A 148 19.60 12.55 -23.11
C CYS A 148 18.25 12.56 -22.40
N ALA A 149 17.22 13.13 -23.02
CA ALA A 149 15.86 13.10 -22.47
C ALA A 149 15.41 11.67 -22.15
N LEU A 150 15.56 10.77 -23.13
CA LEU A 150 15.17 9.37 -23.01
C LEU A 150 16.03 8.61 -21.98
N ILE A 151 17.34 8.86 -21.95
CA ILE A 151 18.25 8.26 -20.96
C ILE A 151 17.86 8.68 -19.54
N GLN A 152 17.65 9.98 -19.31
CA GLN A 152 17.27 10.51 -18.00
C GLN A 152 15.95 9.91 -17.51
N TYR A 153 14.97 9.78 -18.40
CA TYR A 153 13.72 9.07 -18.09
C TYR A 153 13.97 7.61 -17.69
N ARG A 154 14.80 6.87 -18.44
CA ARG A 154 15.12 5.47 -18.09
C ARG A 154 15.89 5.34 -16.79
N ILE A 155 16.74 6.31 -16.45
CA ILE A 155 17.41 6.36 -15.15
C ILE A 155 16.39 6.61 -14.03
N CYS A 156 15.50 7.59 -14.20
CA CYS A 156 14.40 7.87 -13.26
C CYS A 156 13.54 6.62 -13.02
N GLU A 157 13.15 5.92 -14.10
CA GLU A 157 12.41 4.66 -14.01
C GLU A 157 13.19 3.59 -13.23
N CYS A 158 14.50 3.47 -13.45
CA CYS A 158 15.33 2.52 -12.70
C CYS A 158 15.40 2.86 -11.20
N TYR A 159 15.55 4.14 -10.83
CA TYR A 159 15.53 4.57 -9.43
C TYR A 159 14.18 4.30 -8.76
N PHE A 160 13.07 4.61 -9.43
CA PHE A 160 11.73 4.30 -8.97
C PHE A 160 11.55 2.79 -8.69
N ARG A 161 11.94 1.93 -9.65
CA ARG A 161 11.83 0.49 -9.50
C ARG A 161 12.76 -0.07 -8.42
N LEU A 162 13.98 0.45 -8.31
CA LEU A 162 14.93 0.08 -7.27
C LEU A 162 14.41 0.46 -5.88
N SER A 163 13.83 1.65 -5.74
CA SER A 163 13.18 2.08 -4.51
C SER A 163 12.05 1.11 -4.10
N GLY A 164 11.23 0.69 -5.06
CA GLY A 164 10.18 -0.31 -4.81
C GLY A 164 10.72 -1.67 -4.34
N GLN A 165 11.84 -2.13 -4.92
CA GLN A 165 12.48 -3.37 -4.48
C GLN A 165 13.03 -3.27 -3.05
N LEU A 166 13.63 -2.13 -2.70
CA LEU A 166 14.15 -1.86 -1.36
C LEU A 166 13.02 -1.74 -0.33
N MET A 167 11.91 -1.09 -0.70
CA MET A 167 10.71 -0.99 0.11
C MET A 167 10.15 -2.39 0.46
N ASN A 168 9.99 -3.26 -0.54
CA ASN A 168 9.52 -4.63 -0.35
C ASN A 168 10.48 -5.49 0.48
N SER A 169 11.77 -5.12 0.52
CA SER A 169 12.79 -5.78 1.33
C SER A 169 12.97 -5.14 2.71
N ASN A 170 12.04 -4.24 3.11
CA ASN A 170 12.02 -3.51 4.38
C ASN A 170 13.24 -2.59 4.63
N PHE A 171 13.94 -2.15 3.59
CA PHE A 171 15.03 -1.15 3.68
C PHE A 171 14.50 0.27 3.46
N VAL A 172 13.57 0.72 4.31
CA VAL A 172 12.78 1.95 4.10
C VAL A 172 13.64 3.20 3.88
N GLU A 173 14.65 3.45 4.71
CA GLU A 173 15.48 4.66 4.58
C GLU A 173 16.28 4.68 3.27
N LYS A 174 16.85 3.54 2.88
CA LYS A 174 17.58 3.40 1.62
C LYS A 174 16.62 3.52 0.43
N ALA A 175 15.42 2.96 0.53
CA ALA A 175 14.38 3.09 -0.47
C ALA A 175 13.96 4.56 -0.67
N LEU A 176 13.79 5.30 0.42
CA LEU A 176 13.45 6.72 0.38
C LEU A 176 14.56 7.57 -0.24
N ALA A 177 15.81 7.38 0.20
CA ALA A 177 16.97 8.06 -0.40
C ALA A 177 17.06 7.77 -1.92
N THR A 178 16.83 6.52 -2.32
CA THR A 178 16.82 6.11 -3.73
C THR A 178 15.66 6.76 -4.51
N ASN A 179 14.48 6.94 -3.89
CA ASN A 179 13.34 7.59 -4.53
C ASN A 179 13.59 9.09 -4.77
N TYR A 180 14.28 9.79 -3.86
CA TYR A 180 14.61 11.22 -4.06
C TYR A 180 15.47 11.47 -5.29
N GLU A 181 16.32 10.52 -5.70
CA GLU A 181 17.10 10.61 -6.95
C GLU A 181 16.21 10.74 -8.20
N CYS A 182 14.94 10.33 -8.13
CA CYS A 182 14.00 10.47 -9.24
C CYS A 182 13.79 11.94 -9.65
N ASP A 183 13.77 12.89 -8.70
CA ASP A 183 13.48 14.30 -8.99
C ASP A 183 14.52 14.91 -9.93
N TYR A 184 15.80 14.65 -9.69
CA TYR A 184 16.88 15.16 -10.54
C TYR A 184 16.74 14.64 -11.97
N HIS A 185 16.51 13.34 -12.12
CA HIS A 185 16.41 12.71 -13.44
C HIS A 185 15.11 13.06 -14.16
N TYR A 186 14.02 13.27 -13.43
CA TYR A 186 12.77 13.79 -13.95
C TYR A 186 12.97 15.20 -14.55
N GLU A 187 13.51 16.14 -13.76
CA GLU A 187 13.70 17.53 -14.19
C GLU A 187 14.66 17.64 -15.38
N GLU A 188 15.75 16.88 -15.36
CA GLU A 188 16.68 16.85 -16.50
C GLU A 188 16.05 16.22 -17.75
N SER A 189 15.21 15.19 -17.62
CA SER A 189 14.47 14.64 -18.76
C SER A 189 13.47 15.64 -19.33
N LEU A 190 12.75 16.36 -18.45
CA LEU A 190 11.75 17.37 -18.83
C LEU A 190 12.40 18.54 -19.59
N LYS A 191 13.56 19.01 -19.13
CA LYS A 191 14.35 20.07 -19.76
C LYS A 191 14.67 19.78 -21.23
N PHE A 192 14.96 18.53 -21.57
CA PHE A 192 15.24 18.11 -22.95
C PHE A 192 14.00 17.71 -23.75
N SER A 193 12.84 17.60 -23.11
CA SER A 193 11.59 17.10 -23.71
C SER A 193 10.56 18.19 -24.00
N LYS A 194 10.88 19.48 -23.83
CA LYS A 194 9.90 20.59 -23.90
C LYS A 194 9.01 20.58 -25.15
N ASP A 195 9.56 20.20 -26.30
CA ASP A 195 8.84 20.17 -27.58
C ASP A 195 8.27 18.77 -27.91
N ASN A 196 8.41 17.79 -27.01
CA ASN A 196 7.97 16.42 -27.19
C ASN A 196 6.83 16.09 -26.24
N TYR A 197 5.61 16.46 -26.64
CA TYR A 197 4.38 16.27 -25.86
C TYR A 197 4.21 14.84 -25.31
N LYS A 198 4.48 13.82 -26.14
CA LYS A 198 4.35 12.42 -25.73
C LYS A 198 5.31 12.06 -24.60
N MET A 199 6.54 12.56 -24.67
CA MET A 199 7.54 12.33 -23.62
C MET A 199 7.17 13.05 -22.33
N THR A 200 6.70 14.29 -22.41
CA THR A 200 6.22 15.05 -21.26
C THR A 200 5.07 14.34 -20.56
N GLN A 201 4.09 13.82 -21.30
CA GLN A 201 2.99 13.06 -20.71
C GLN A 201 3.49 11.81 -19.96
N THR A 202 4.40 11.04 -20.58
CA THR A 202 4.99 9.84 -19.93
C THR A 202 5.80 10.20 -18.67
N LEU A 203 6.46 11.36 -18.65
CA LEU A 203 7.18 11.85 -17.47
C LEU A 203 6.23 12.22 -16.33
N GLU A 204 5.12 12.89 -16.61
CA GLU A 204 4.13 13.26 -15.58
C GLU A 204 3.46 12.03 -14.95
N GLU A 205 3.17 10.99 -15.75
CA GLU A 205 2.69 9.70 -15.25
C GLU A 205 3.70 9.08 -14.27
N LEU A 206 4.98 9.00 -14.66
CA LEU A 206 6.05 8.48 -13.81
C LEU A 206 6.22 9.32 -12.53
N LYS A 207 6.06 10.64 -12.62
CA LYS A 207 6.14 11.56 -11.49
C LYS A 207 5.07 11.29 -10.44
N ASN A 208 3.82 11.15 -10.89
CA ASN A 208 2.72 10.82 -9.99
C ASN A 208 2.98 9.50 -9.25
N ASP A 209 3.51 8.50 -9.96
CA ASP A 209 3.82 7.19 -9.38
C ASP A 209 4.95 7.27 -8.34
N TYR A 210 6.08 7.90 -8.66
CA TYR A 210 7.20 7.93 -7.71
C TYR A 210 6.92 8.86 -6.52
N ILE A 211 6.13 9.93 -6.69
CA ILE A 211 5.67 10.80 -5.60
C ILE A 211 4.72 10.04 -4.67
N LEU A 212 3.78 9.26 -5.22
CA LEU A 212 2.90 8.42 -4.42
C LEU A 212 3.71 7.43 -3.58
N GLN A 213 4.69 6.77 -4.20
CA GLN A 213 5.60 5.88 -3.49
C GLN A 213 6.42 6.61 -2.41
N ARG A 214 6.85 7.85 -2.67
CA ARG A 214 7.57 8.67 -1.69
C ARG A 214 6.74 8.90 -0.43
N PHE A 215 5.47 9.29 -0.59
CA PHE A 215 4.58 9.48 0.56
C PHE A 215 4.41 8.19 1.36
N THR A 216 4.31 7.04 0.69
CA THR A 216 4.29 5.74 1.39
C THR A 216 5.59 5.50 2.16
N LEU A 217 6.75 5.75 1.56
CA LEU A 217 8.05 5.57 2.21
C LEU A 217 8.26 6.51 3.40
N GLU A 218 7.86 7.78 3.27
CA GLU A 218 7.90 8.75 4.36
C GLU A 218 6.98 8.31 5.51
N GLY A 219 5.78 7.80 5.21
CA GLY A 219 4.86 7.26 6.22
C GLY A 219 5.43 6.03 6.93
N LEU A 220 6.04 5.11 6.19
CA LEU A 220 6.72 3.94 6.78
C LEU A 220 7.93 4.35 7.64
N LYS A 221 8.66 5.40 7.25
CA LYS A 221 9.74 5.95 8.07
C LYS A 221 9.21 6.53 9.38
N SER A 222 8.16 7.35 9.33
CA SER A 222 7.49 7.90 10.52
C SER A 222 6.97 6.79 11.44
N LYS A 223 6.37 5.73 10.88
CA LYS A 223 5.96 4.52 11.62
C LYS A 223 7.13 3.88 12.36
N ASN A 224 8.24 3.64 11.67
CA ASN A 224 9.43 3.01 12.27
C ASN A 224 10.03 3.88 13.39
N ILE A 225 10.07 5.20 13.21
CA ILE A 225 10.52 6.13 14.25
C ILE A 225 9.61 6.04 15.48
N GLY A 226 8.29 6.11 15.29
CA GLY A 226 7.32 5.98 16.39
C GLY A 226 7.43 4.65 17.13
N HIS A 227 7.63 3.54 16.41
CA HIS A 227 7.83 2.22 17.02
C HIS A 227 9.13 2.13 17.82
N ASN A 228 10.23 2.68 17.31
CA ASN A 228 11.51 2.72 18.02
C ASN A 228 11.40 3.56 19.30
N LEU A 229 10.80 4.75 19.22
CA LEU A 229 10.56 5.61 20.38
C LEU A 229 9.67 4.93 21.42
N LEU A 230 8.60 4.25 20.99
CA LEU A 230 7.72 3.50 21.89
C LEU A 230 8.46 2.35 22.59
N HIS A 231 9.25 1.60 21.84
CA HIS A 231 10.08 0.52 22.39
C HIS A 231 11.06 1.05 23.43
N ASP A 232 11.75 2.15 23.13
CA ASP A 232 12.72 2.74 24.04
C ASP A 232 12.05 3.33 25.29
N CYS A 233 10.90 3.98 25.14
CA CYS A 233 10.12 4.53 26.25
C CYS A 233 9.65 3.44 27.23
N ILE A 234 9.21 2.28 26.73
CA ILE A 234 8.70 1.18 27.56
C ILE A 234 9.84 0.38 28.21
N ASN A 235 10.96 0.17 27.53
CA ASN A 235 11.97 -0.80 27.96
C ASN A 235 13.22 -0.18 28.60
N ASN A 236 13.53 1.10 28.34
CA ASN A 236 14.81 1.70 28.73
C ASN A 236 14.69 2.81 29.78
N HIS A 237 13.47 3.20 30.18
CA HIS A 237 13.25 4.25 31.17
C HIS A 237 12.47 3.71 32.38
N GLU A 238 12.94 4.03 33.59
CA GLU A 238 12.26 3.66 34.85
C GLU A 238 10.99 4.49 35.07
N ASP A 239 11.02 5.77 34.66
CA ASP A 239 9.91 6.71 34.78
C ASP A 239 9.28 7.02 33.41
N LEU A 240 7.94 7.13 33.39
CA LEU A 240 7.20 7.48 32.19
C LEU A 240 7.37 8.97 31.84
N ASN A 241 8.07 9.25 30.75
CA ASN A 241 8.16 10.60 30.19
C ASN A 241 6.93 10.91 29.31
N LEU A 242 5.97 11.67 29.85
CA LEU A 242 4.73 12.01 29.14
C LEU A 242 4.96 12.83 27.85
N GLU A 243 6.01 13.64 27.77
CA GLU A 243 6.33 14.42 26.56
C GLU A 243 6.68 13.48 25.40
N GLN A 244 7.55 12.50 25.66
CA GLN A 244 7.91 11.47 24.69
C GLN A 244 6.72 10.62 24.24
N ILE A 245 5.75 10.36 25.13
CA ILE A 245 4.53 9.65 24.76
C ILE A 245 3.70 10.44 23.75
N TRP A 246 3.62 11.76 23.90
CA TRP A 246 2.93 12.60 22.91
C TRP A 246 3.69 12.65 21.59
N ASP A 247 5.03 12.71 21.61
CA ASP A 247 5.85 12.60 20.40
C ASP A 247 5.59 11.29 19.64
N ILE A 248 5.48 10.16 20.35
CA ILE A 248 5.14 8.86 19.76
C ILE A 248 3.78 8.91 19.06
N VAL A 249 2.76 9.48 19.71
CA VAL A 249 1.43 9.63 19.13
C VAL A 249 1.46 10.51 17.89
N ASP A 250 2.25 11.59 17.91
CA ASP A 250 2.39 12.49 16.77
C ASP A 250 3.11 11.83 15.61
N TRP A 251 4.16 11.03 15.86
CA TRP A 251 4.80 10.20 14.81
C TRP A 251 3.84 9.19 14.19
N PHE A 252 3.00 8.51 14.99
CA PHE A 252 2.00 7.59 14.47
C PHE A 252 0.91 8.29 13.66
N ARG A 253 0.46 9.48 14.10
CA ARG A 253 -0.51 10.29 13.34
C ARG A 253 0.06 10.78 12.03
N ASP A 254 1.28 11.29 12.05
CA ASP A 254 2.01 11.70 10.86
C ASP A 254 2.15 10.54 9.86
N ALA A 255 2.45 9.33 10.36
CA ALA A 255 2.48 8.13 9.54
C ALA A 255 1.09 7.79 8.94
N ILE A 256 0.02 7.87 9.73
CA ILE A 256 -1.36 7.66 9.26
C ILE A 256 -1.72 8.66 8.15
N ASP A 257 -1.47 9.95 8.36
CA ASP A 257 -1.82 10.99 7.38
C ASP A 257 -1.13 10.76 6.04
N LYS A 258 0.13 10.30 6.07
CA LYS A 258 0.90 9.94 4.87
C LYS A 258 0.39 8.66 4.20
N LEU A 259 0.04 7.64 4.98
CA LEU A 259 -0.35 6.31 4.48
C LEU A 259 -1.83 6.17 4.15
N LYS A 260 -2.67 7.11 4.58
CA LYS A 260 -4.12 7.07 4.42
C LYS A 260 -4.54 6.79 2.98
N GLY A 261 -5.31 5.72 2.81
CA GLY A 261 -5.80 5.24 1.51
C GLY A 261 -4.74 4.66 0.57
N LYS A 262 -3.46 4.63 0.99
CA LYS A 262 -2.33 4.06 0.22
C LYS A 262 -1.88 2.72 0.79
N ASP A 263 -1.84 2.61 2.12
CA ASP A 263 -1.54 1.40 2.87
C ASP A 263 -2.49 1.27 4.06
N VAL A 264 -3.67 0.70 3.79
CA VAL A 264 -4.75 0.52 4.76
C VAL A 264 -4.36 -0.44 5.88
N GLU A 265 -3.44 -1.38 5.64
CA GLU A 265 -2.96 -2.31 6.67
C GLU A 265 -2.08 -1.58 7.68
N SER A 266 -1.13 -0.77 7.20
CA SER A 266 -0.34 0.07 8.10
C SER A 266 -1.19 1.11 8.82
N GLU A 267 -2.23 1.65 8.18
CA GLU A 267 -3.20 2.55 8.83
C GLU A 267 -3.93 1.86 9.99
N ALA A 268 -4.35 0.60 9.80
CA ALA A 268 -4.97 -0.22 10.83
C ALA A 268 -4.01 -0.51 11.99
N GLU A 269 -2.78 -0.94 11.67
CA GLU A 269 -1.74 -1.21 12.67
C GLU A 269 -1.43 0.03 13.52
N LEU A 270 -1.15 1.17 12.89
CA LEU A 270 -0.87 2.44 13.57
C LEU A 270 -2.06 2.90 14.42
N SER A 271 -3.29 2.71 13.94
CA SER A 271 -4.49 3.00 14.74
C SER A 271 -4.54 2.12 15.99
N SER A 272 -4.19 0.84 15.89
CA SER A 272 -4.07 -0.04 17.06
C SER A 272 -2.94 0.39 18.00
N ASP A 273 -1.83 0.90 17.50
CA ASP A 273 -0.71 1.37 18.31
C ASP A 273 -1.07 2.64 19.08
N ILE A 274 -1.71 3.62 18.44
CA ILE A 274 -2.24 4.81 19.12
C ILE A 274 -3.27 4.40 20.18
N ALA A 275 -4.15 3.46 19.87
CA ALA A 275 -5.13 2.95 20.82
C ALA A 275 -4.45 2.35 22.06
N TYR A 276 -3.40 1.55 21.85
CA TYR A 276 -2.60 0.96 22.93
C TYR A 276 -1.94 2.02 23.80
N VAL A 277 -1.35 3.07 23.21
CA VAL A 277 -0.78 4.18 23.98
C VAL A 277 -1.86 4.86 24.84
N TYR A 278 -3.04 5.12 24.28
CA TYR A 278 -4.13 5.70 25.07
C TYR A 278 -4.63 4.78 26.17
N ASP A 279 -4.73 3.49 25.92
CA ASP A 279 -5.35 2.52 26.81
C ASP A 279 -4.41 2.05 27.92
N GLU A 280 -3.23 1.59 27.53
CA GLU A 280 -2.31 0.89 28.42
C GLU A 280 -1.32 1.83 29.09
N ILE A 281 -0.99 2.96 28.46
CA ILE A 281 -0.03 3.93 28.99
C ILE A 281 -0.76 5.12 29.63
N LEU A 282 -1.58 5.84 28.86
CA LEU A 282 -2.23 7.06 29.33
C LEU A 282 -3.55 6.84 30.09
N LYS A 283 -4.12 5.62 30.05
CA LYS A 283 -5.39 5.24 30.69
C LYS A 283 -6.60 6.10 30.26
N ILE A 284 -6.62 6.56 29.01
CA ILE A 284 -7.71 7.34 28.39
C ILE A 284 -8.60 6.42 27.53
N LYS A 285 -9.53 5.71 28.18
CA LYS A 285 -10.36 4.66 27.57
C LYS A 285 -11.19 5.11 26.37
N ASP A 286 -11.84 6.28 26.43
CA ASP A 286 -12.74 6.74 25.36
C ASP A 286 -12.00 6.97 24.03
N LYS A 287 -10.78 7.54 24.10
CA LYS A 287 -9.93 7.73 22.94
C LYS A 287 -9.43 6.39 22.41
N ALA A 288 -8.93 5.52 23.31
CA ALA A 288 -8.46 4.19 22.94
C ALA A 288 -9.52 3.38 22.19
N LYS A 289 -10.74 3.32 22.72
CA LYS A 289 -11.87 2.59 22.11
C LYS A 289 -12.13 3.05 20.68
N SER A 290 -12.12 4.37 20.43
CA SER A 290 -12.36 4.93 19.11
C SER A 290 -11.29 4.48 18.10
N TYR A 291 -10.02 4.47 18.49
CA TYR A 291 -8.93 4.01 17.63
C TYR A 291 -8.90 2.49 17.44
N TYR A 292 -9.23 1.69 18.46
CA TYR A 292 -9.38 0.25 18.29
C TYR A 292 -10.52 -0.10 17.33
N GLN A 293 -11.67 0.59 17.41
CA GLN A 293 -12.77 0.42 16.46
C GLN A 293 -12.34 0.78 15.03
N LEU A 294 -11.63 1.90 14.85
CA LEU A 294 -11.08 2.28 13.56
C LEU A 294 -10.14 1.20 13.01
N SER A 295 -9.18 0.74 13.82
CA SER A 295 -8.26 -0.35 13.47
C SER A 295 -9.01 -1.60 13.01
N TRP A 296 -10.07 -2.01 13.73
CA TRP A 296 -10.88 -3.15 13.34
C TRP A 296 -11.60 -2.90 12.01
N HIS A 297 -12.27 -1.77 11.83
CA HIS A 297 -12.97 -1.46 10.58
C HIS A 297 -12.04 -1.45 9.36
N LEU A 298 -10.84 -0.88 9.50
CA LEU A 298 -9.83 -0.89 8.45
C LEU A 298 -9.36 -2.33 8.13
N ALA A 299 -9.07 -3.13 9.15
CA ALA A 299 -8.71 -4.54 8.95
C ALA A 299 -9.83 -5.34 8.27
N ASP A 300 -11.09 -5.07 8.64
CA ASP A 300 -12.26 -5.74 8.05
C ASP A 300 -12.46 -5.37 6.58
N SER A 301 -12.15 -4.13 6.19
CA SER A 301 -12.21 -3.67 4.80
C SER A 301 -11.23 -4.38 3.87
N LEU A 302 -10.20 -5.04 4.42
CA LEU A 302 -9.16 -5.77 3.68
C LEU A 302 -9.47 -7.26 3.47
N ARG A 303 -10.68 -7.73 3.79
CA ARG A 303 -11.09 -9.12 3.50
C ARG A 303 -10.89 -9.46 2.01
N PRO A 304 -10.40 -10.68 1.70
CA PRO A 304 -10.28 -11.86 2.57
C PRO A 304 -8.95 -11.97 3.33
N LYS A 305 -8.12 -10.92 3.39
CA LYS A 305 -6.85 -10.97 4.12
C LYS A 305 -7.08 -11.26 5.61
N ILE A 306 -6.23 -12.11 6.20
CA ILE A 306 -6.36 -12.59 7.59
C ILE A 306 -5.22 -12.04 8.43
N PHE A 307 -5.57 -11.38 9.55
CA PHE A 307 -4.61 -10.72 10.44
C PHE A 307 -4.50 -11.38 11.83
N THR A 308 -5.18 -12.50 12.07
CA THR A 308 -5.31 -13.14 13.40
C THR A 308 -3.99 -13.54 14.08
N ARG A 309 -2.88 -13.60 13.33
CA ARG A 309 -1.53 -13.89 13.85
C ARG A 309 -0.71 -12.63 14.14
N LEU A 310 -1.16 -11.45 13.74
CA LEU A 310 -0.45 -10.21 13.95
C LEU A 310 -0.75 -9.65 15.34
N LYS A 311 0.31 -9.23 16.05
CA LYS A 311 0.22 -8.74 17.42
C LYS A 311 -0.75 -7.56 17.56
N TRP A 312 -0.67 -6.59 16.65
CA TRP A 312 -1.53 -5.41 16.66
C TRP A 312 -3.02 -5.80 16.56
N TYR A 313 -3.34 -6.78 15.70
CA TYR A 313 -4.72 -7.24 15.51
C TYR A 313 -5.23 -8.02 16.72
N GLN A 314 -4.41 -8.91 17.29
CA GLN A 314 -4.75 -9.65 18.51
C GLN A 314 -5.02 -8.70 19.68
N ARG A 315 -4.15 -7.70 19.86
CA ARG A 315 -4.32 -6.64 20.88
C ARG A 315 -5.62 -5.88 20.67
N CYS A 316 -5.92 -5.50 19.42
CA CYS A 316 -7.17 -4.82 19.08
C CYS A 316 -8.40 -5.67 19.41
N ALA A 317 -8.42 -6.94 19.00
CA ALA A 317 -9.52 -7.86 19.28
C ALA A 317 -9.75 -8.04 20.79
N GLN A 318 -8.68 -8.26 21.55
CA GLN A 318 -8.74 -8.42 23.02
C GLN A 318 -9.25 -7.15 23.71
N ALA A 319 -8.77 -5.97 23.32
CA ALA A 319 -9.20 -4.72 23.93
C ALA A 319 -10.70 -4.44 23.68
N ILE A 320 -11.19 -4.75 22.48
CA ILE A 320 -12.59 -4.56 22.14
C ILE A 320 -13.48 -5.55 22.90
N GLU A 321 -13.07 -6.82 23.00
CA GLU A 321 -13.77 -7.81 23.84
C GLU A 321 -13.81 -7.36 25.31
N ARG A 322 -12.68 -6.90 25.86
CA ARG A 322 -12.62 -6.36 27.23
C ARG A 322 -13.59 -5.20 27.42
N TYR A 323 -13.63 -4.22 26.51
CA TYR A 323 -14.57 -3.11 26.63
C TYR A 323 -16.05 -3.53 26.49
N GLN A 324 -16.34 -4.57 25.71
CA GLN A 324 -17.70 -5.13 25.66
C GLN A 324 -18.07 -5.79 26.99
N GLN A 325 -17.16 -6.56 27.59
CA GLN A 325 -17.36 -7.19 28.89
C GLN A 325 -17.51 -6.15 30.01
N GLU A 326 -16.66 -5.13 30.05
CA GLU A 326 -16.76 -4.02 31.02
C GLU A 326 -18.12 -3.33 30.93
N LYS A 327 -18.63 -3.09 29.71
CA LYS A 327 -19.95 -2.49 29.51
C LYS A 327 -21.08 -3.38 30.03
N LEU A 328 -21.03 -4.68 29.72
CA LEU A 328 -22.03 -5.65 30.20
C LEU A 328 -22.01 -5.76 31.72
N GLU A 329 -20.83 -5.69 32.34
CA GLU A 329 -20.69 -5.71 33.79
C GLU A 329 -21.22 -4.43 34.44
N GLN A 330 -20.96 -3.25 33.85
CA GLN A 330 -21.56 -1.99 34.30
C GLN A 330 -23.09 -2.01 34.20
N GLU A 331 -23.64 -2.55 33.10
CA GLU A 331 -25.08 -2.73 32.93
C GLU A 331 -25.66 -3.67 33.99
N ARG A 332 -24.96 -4.78 34.29
CA ARG A 332 -25.35 -5.72 35.35
C ARG A 332 -25.32 -5.09 36.74
N GLN A 333 -24.24 -4.40 37.09
CA GLN A 333 -24.12 -3.72 38.39
C GLN A 333 -25.19 -2.64 38.56
N SER A 334 -25.50 -1.89 37.50
CA SER A 334 -26.60 -0.93 37.52
C SER A 334 -27.96 -1.62 37.72
N TYR A 335 -28.20 -2.74 37.03
CA TYR A 335 -29.41 -3.54 37.19
C TYR A 335 -29.56 -4.08 38.63
N GLU A 336 -28.49 -4.64 39.19
CA GLU A 336 -28.46 -5.17 40.55
C GLU A 336 -28.66 -4.07 41.60
N ALA A 337 -28.00 -2.92 41.46
CA ALA A 337 -28.20 -1.78 42.34
C ALA A 337 -29.64 -1.25 42.30
N GLN A 338 -30.25 -1.16 41.12
CA GLN A 338 -31.66 -0.77 40.98
C GLN A 338 -32.59 -1.79 41.64
N ARG A 339 -32.28 -3.09 41.51
CA ARG A 339 -33.04 -4.17 42.15
C ARG A 339 -32.93 -4.10 43.66
N GLU A 340 -31.73 -3.85 44.19
CA GLU A 340 -31.48 -3.74 45.64
C GLU A 340 -32.23 -2.57 46.26
N GLN A 341 -32.28 -1.41 45.58
CA GLN A 341 -33.03 -0.23 46.03
C GLN A 341 -34.52 -0.50 46.26
N VAL A 342 -35.12 -1.37 45.45
CA VAL A 342 -36.55 -1.75 45.60
C VAL A 342 -36.75 -3.09 46.27
N PHE A 343 -35.68 -3.80 46.65
CA PHE A 343 -35.77 -5.17 47.16
C PHE A 343 -36.66 -5.25 48.40
N GLY A 344 -36.53 -4.29 49.31
CA GLY A 344 -37.39 -4.21 50.50
C GLY A 344 -38.88 -4.08 50.19
N GLN A 345 -39.25 -3.49 49.04
CA GLN A 345 -40.65 -3.32 48.63
C GLN A 345 -41.22 -4.58 47.97
N ILE A 346 -40.38 -5.34 47.27
CA ILE A 346 -40.82 -6.49 46.46
C ILE A 346 -40.49 -7.84 47.10
N LYS A 347 -39.74 -7.89 48.19
CA LYS A 347 -39.26 -9.12 48.82
C LYS A 347 -40.40 -10.09 49.14
N ASP A 348 -41.44 -9.60 49.82
CA ASP A 348 -42.59 -10.42 50.20
C ASP A 348 -43.34 -10.97 48.99
N ASP A 349 -43.43 -10.16 47.93
CA ASP A 349 -44.09 -10.54 46.69
C ASP A 349 -43.27 -11.59 45.92
N ILE A 350 -41.93 -11.45 45.88
CA ILE A 350 -41.03 -12.46 45.32
C ILE A 350 -41.15 -13.78 46.10
N GLU A 351 -41.19 -13.74 47.44
CA GLU A 351 -41.37 -14.94 48.26
C GLU A 351 -42.72 -15.62 48.01
N LYS A 352 -43.81 -14.84 47.92
CA LYS A 352 -45.14 -15.36 47.55
C LYS A 352 -45.12 -16.01 46.17
N LEU A 353 -44.51 -15.35 45.18
CA LEU A 353 -44.38 -15.88 43.82
C LEU A 353 -43.61 -17.20 43.80
N ARG A 354 -42.45 -17.26 44.45
CA ARG A 354 -41.61 -18.47 44.52
C ARG A 354 -42.28 -19.61 45.27
N ASN A 355 -43.00 -19.33 46.35
CA ASN A 355 -43.74 -20.35 47.09
C ASN A 355 -44.91 -20.88 46.26
N LYS A 356 -45.69 -20.00 45.63
CA LYS A 356 -46.79 -20.43 44.75
C LYS A 356 -46.30 -21.21 43.54
N ALA A 357 -45.11 -20.88 43.01
CA ALA A 357 -44.53 -21.61 41.89
C ALA A 357 -44.27 -23.10 42.20
N LYS A 358 -44.14 -23.49 43.48
CA LYS A 358 -43.99 -24.90 43.88
C LYS A 358 -45.26 -25.73 43.69
N ASP A 359 -46.42 -25.08 43.71
CA ASP A 359 -47.72 -25.73 43.47
C ASP A 359 -47.88 -26.15 42.00
N GLY A 360 -47.01 -25.66 41.12
CA GLY A 360 -46.99 -26.00 39.71
C GLY A 360 -47.78 -25.05 38.82
N TYR A 361 -47.75 -25.32 37.52
CA TYR A 361 -48.22 -24.40 36.49
C TYR A 361 -49.75 -24.19 36.48
N TYR A 362 -50.54 -25.18 36.90
CA TYR A 362 -52.00 -25.05 36.98
C TYR A 362 -52.44 -24.04 38.04
N ASP A 363 -51.70 -23.95 39.14
CA ASP A 363 -52.02 -23.06 40.26
C ASP A 363 -51.32 -21.70 40.15
N PHE A 364 -50.13 -21.66 39.55
CA PHE A 364 -49.36 -20.42 39.44
C PHE A 364 -49.97 -19.42 38.45
N LEU A 365 -50.46 -19.89 37.30
CA LEU A 365 -51.04 -19.03 36.25
C LEU A 365 -52.27 -18.25 36.75
N PRO A 366 -53.32 -18.88 37.31
CA PRO A 366 -54.46 -18.15 37.87
C PRO A 366 -54.02 -17.20 38.99
N PHE A 367 -53.07 -17.62 39.82
CA PHE A 367 -52.57 -16.80 40.93
C PHE A 367 -51.94 -15.49 40.46
N ILE A 368 -51.05 -15.51 39.46
CA ILE A 368 -50.38 -14.28 39.00
C ILE A 368 -51.35 -13.31 38.35
N TYR A 369 -52.34 -13.77 37.57
CA TYR A 369 -53.31 -12.85 36.97
C TYR A 369 -54.28 -12.26 37.99
N SER A 370 -54.55 -12.98 39.09
CA SER A 370 -55.41 -12.49 40.16
C SER A 370 -54.68 -11.52 41.10
N ASN A 371 -53.43 -11.82 41.48
CA ASN A 371 -52.71 -11.09 42.51
C ASN A 371 -51.71 -10.07 41.95
N TYR A 372 -51.24 -10.30 40.72
CA TYR A 372 -50.30 -9.44 39.99
C TYR A 372 -50.81 -9.20 38.57
N PRO A 373 -52.01 -8.61 38.37
CA PRO A 373 -52.60 -8.48 37.05
C PRO A 373 -51.68 -7.68 36.10
N PRO A 374 -51.55 -8.08 34.82
CA PRO A 374 -50.78 -7.32 33.85
C PRO A 374 -51.27 -5.87 33.76
N LYS A 375 -50.35 -4.91 33.57
CA LYS A 375 -50.72 -3.49 33.53
C LYS A 375 -51.47 -3.09 32.25
N ASN A 376 -51.35 -3.88 31.18
CA ASN A 376 -52.15 -3.69 29.97
C ASN A 376 -53.52 -4.35 30.16
N PRO A 377 -54.64 -3.59 30.12
CA PRO A 377 -55.99 -4.14 30.33
C PRO A 377 -56.41 -5.21 29.30
N LYS A 378 -55.76 -5.25 28.13
CA LYS A 378 -56.02 -6.26 27.10
C LYS A 378 -55.40 -7.62 27.41
N HIS A 379 -54.46 -7.68 28.36
CA HIS A 379 -53.77 -8.90 28.75
C HIS A 379 -54.56 -9.60 29.86
N THR A 380 -55.49 -10.47 29.46
CA THR A 380 -56.35 -11.22 30.38
C THR A 380 -56.08 -12.72 30.31
N PHE A 381 -56.45 -13.42 31.39
CA PHE A 381 -56.35 -14.87 31.47
C PHE A 381 -57.66 -15.53 31.06
N SER A 382 -57.60 -16.53 30.18
CA SER A 382 -58.77 -17.19 29.60
C SER A 382 -59.45 -18.22 30.53
N GLY A 383 -58.88 -18.50 31.71
CA GLY A 383 -59.50 -19.34 32.76
C GLY A 383 -59.44 -20.85 32.51
N ASN A 384 -59.45 -21.30 31.26
CA ASN A 384 -59.48 -22.72 30.90
C ASN A 384 -58.06 -23.27 30.72
N LEU A 385 -57.43 -23.81 31.77
CA LEU A 385 -56.15 -24.53 31.65
C LEU A 385 -56.38 -26.02 31.48
N ASN A 386 -55.84 -26.59 30.41
CA ASN A 386 -55.81 -28.02 30.17
C ASN A 386 -54.48 -28.41 29.50
N PRO A 387 -54.13 -29.72 29.44
CA PRO A 387 -52.86 -30.14 28.86
C PRO A 387 -52.66 -29.68 27.41
N THR A 388 -53.72 -29.53 26.62
CA THR A 388 -53.64 -29.17 25.20
C THR A 388 -53.37 -27.68 24.96
N ASN A 389 -53.67 -26.81 25.93
CA ASN A 389 -53.45 -25.36 25.80
C ASN A 389 -52.43 -24.78 26.79
N LEU A 390 -51.96 -25.57 27.76
CA LEU A 390 -51.05 -25.14 28.82
C LEU A 390 -49.80 -24.42 28.30
N LYS A 391 -49.12 -25.02 27.32
CA LYS A 391 -47.88 -24.45 26.73
C LYS A 391 -48.11 -23.08 26.10
N LYS A 392 -49.21 -22.94 25.35
CA LYS A 392 -49.61 -21.67 24.71
C LYS A 392 -50.02 -20.63 25.74
N SER A 393 -50.70 -21.03 26.81
CA SER A 393 -51.08 -20.16 27.93
C SER A 393 -49.86 -19.62 28.69
N ILE A 394 -48.85 -20.46 28.93
CA ILE A 394 -47.58 -20.03 29.54
C ILE A 394 -46.84 -19.07 28.62
N GLN A 395 -46.70 -19.40 27.33
CA GLN A 395 -46.04 -18.52 26.35
C GLN A 395 -46.73 -17.14 26.26
N THR A 396 -48.06 -17.13 26.31
CA THR A 396 -48.85 -15.90 26.32
C THR A 396 -48.61 -15.10 27.61
N ALA A 397 -48.54 -15.77 28.76
CA ALA A 397 -48.22 -15.12 30.03
C ALA A 397 -46.79 -14.54 30.03
N ILE A 398 -45.79 -15.25 29.49
CA ILE A 398 -44.43 -14.72 29.31
C ILE A 398 -44.47 -13.40 28.52
N TYR A 399 -45.23 -13.35 27.42
CA TYR A 399 -45.40 -12.12 26.65
C TYR A 399 -46.06 -10.99 27.46
N HIS A 400 -47.08 -11.30 28.27
CA HIS A 400 -47.77 -10.30 29.09
C HIS A 400 -46.88 -9.68 30.17
N TYR A 401 -46.00 -10.47 30.78
CA TYR A 401 -45.14 -10.05 31.90
C TYR A 401 -43.70 -9.68 31.49
N HIS A 402 -43.34 -9.84 30.22
CA HIS A 402 -41.98 -9.58 29.74
C HIS A 402 -41.50 -8.16 30.12
N PRO A 403 -40.25 -8.00 30.59
CA PRO A 403 -39.68 -6.70 30.97
C PRO A 403 -39.79 -5.62 29.87
N ASP A 404 -39.65 -5.98 28.60
CA ASP A 404 -39.82 -5.06 27.45
C ASP A 404 -41.20 -4.38 27.39
N LYS A 405 -42.26 -5.06 27.86
CA LYS A 405 -43.63 -4.53 27.92
C LYS A 405 -43.97 -3.91 29.27
N ASN A 406 -43.12 -4.12 30.27
CA ASN A 406 -43.33 -3.71 31.65
C ASN A 406 -42.17 -2.86 32.16
N SER A 407 -41.66 -1.94 31.33
CA SER A 407 -40.44 -1.18 31.63
C SER A 407 -40.54 -0.34 32.90
N SER A 408 -39.40 -0.16 33.58
CA SER A 408 -39.28 0.68 34.77
C SER A 408 -39.78 2.12 34.54
N ALA A 409 -39.62 2.65 33.32
CA ALA A 409 -40.06 4.01 32.98
C ALA A 409 -41.59 4.15 32.95
N LEU A 410 -42.33 3.09 32.61
CA LEU A 410 -43.78 3.14 32.47
C LEU A 410 -44.52 2.79 33.77
N TYR A 411 -43.99 1.83 34.53
CA TYR A 411 -44.70 1.23 35.67
C TYR A 411 -43.89 1.21 36.97
N GLY A 412 -42.71 1.81 36.98
CA GLY A 412 -41.81 1.89 38.13
C GLY A 412 -40.96 0.64 38.33
N ASN A 413 -39.85 0.81 39.05
CA ASN A 413 -38.87 -0.25 39.30
C ASN A 413 -39.49 -1.46 40.04
N ALA A 414 -40.33 -1.23 41.05
CA ALA A 414 -40.94 -2.32 41.81
C ALA A 414 -41.77 -3.27 40.93
N TRP A 415 -42.63 -2.73 40.04
CA TRP A 415 -43.39 -3.57 39.12
C TRP A 415 -42.51 -4.24 38.07
N PHE A 416 -41.53 -3.51 37.52
CA PHE A 416 -40.59 -4.05 36.54
C PHE A 416 -39.89 -5.31 37.07
N PHE A 417 -39.32 -5.26 38.29
CA PHE A 417 -38.63 -6.41 38.88
C PHE A 417 -39.58 -7.53 39.30
N THR A 418 -40.81 -7.22 39.73
CA THR A 418 -41.83 -8.25 40.00
C THR A 418 -42.25 -8.96 38.70
N ALA A 419 -42.47 -8.22 37.62
CA ALA A 419 -42.80 -8.78 36.32
C ALA A 419 -41.64 -9.60 35.71
N ASP A 420 -40.39 -9.17 35.92
CA ASP A 420 -39.19 -9.94 35.58
C ASP A 420 -39.15 -11.29 36.33
N GLU A 421 -39.40 -11.30 37.65
CA GLU A 421 -39.44 -12.54 38.42
C GLU A 421 -40.57 -13.49 37.97
N ILE A 422 -41.78 -12.94 37.69
CA ILE A 422 -42.88 -13.72 37.10
C ILE A 422 -42.45 -14.34 35.77
N THR A 423 -41.82 -13.55 34.90
CA THR A 423 -41.35 -14.00 33.59
C THR A 423 -40.30 -15.10 33.70
N LYS A 424 -39.37 -15.02 34.67
CA LYS A 424 -38.37 -16.06 34.95
C LYS A 424 -39.02 -17.37 35.37
N ILE A 425 -39.99 -17.33 36.27
CA ILE A 425 -40.72 -18.52 36.73
C ILE A 425 -41.48 -19.16 35.56
N LEU A 426 -42.21 -18.35 34.79
CA LEU A 426 -42.96 -18.83 33.63
C LEU A 426 -42.05 -19.43 32.54
N THR A 427 -40.89 -18.81 32.29
CA THR A 427 -39.88 -19.35 31.35
C THR A 427 -39.38 -20.71 31.80
N ASN A 428 -39.10 -20.90 33.09
CA ASN A 428 -38.70 -22.21 33.63
C ASN A 428 -39.80 -23.27 33.46
N PHE A 429 -41.07 -22.90 33.68
CA PHE A 429 -42.18 -23.80 33.37
C PHE A 429 -42.27 -24.13 31.87
N TYR A 430 -42.04 -23.16 30.99
CA TYR A 430 -42.06 -23.37 29.56
C TYR A 430 -40.97 -24.33 29.09
N GLU A 431 -39.73 -24.19 29.59
CA GLU A 431 -38.62 -25.11 29.25
C GLU A 431 -38.90 -26.54 29.75
N LYS A 432 -39.44 -26.72 30.96
CA LYS A 432 -39.84 -28.07 31.45
C LYS A 432 -40.91 -28.74 30.58
N LEU A 433 -41.77 -27.95 29.93
CA LEU A 433 -42.81 -28.42 28.99
C LEU A 433 -42.31 -28.53 27.53
N LYS A 434 -41.03 -28.26 27.30
CA LYS A 434 -40.38 -28.47 26.01
C LYS A 434 -39.68 -29.83 25.94
N ASP A 435 -39.24 -30.33 27.09
CA ASP A 435 -38.59 -31.63 27.26
C ASP A 435 -39.58 -32.77 27.59
N THR A 436 -40.89 -32.47 27.63
CA THR A 436 -42.02 -33.40 27.74
C THR A 436 -42.93 -33.25 26.53
#